data_AF-A0A5R9BY89-F1
#
_entry.id   AF-A0A5R9BY89-F1
#
_cell.length_a   1.000
_cell.length_b   1.000
_cell.length_c   1.000
_cell.angle_alpha   90.00
_cell.angle_beta   90.00
_cell.angle_gamma   90.00
#
_symmetry.space_group_name_H-M   'P 1'
#
loop_
_entity.id
_entity.type
_entity.pdbx_description
1 polymer ?
#
loop_
_entity_poly.entity_id
_entity_poly.type
_entity_poly.pdbx_seq_one_letter_code
_entity_poly.pdbx_strand_id
1 'polypeptide(L)'
;MDKILYNTWRNFLISHTFSFGKQNSSVPYTTEFKFDLNGNISGYRQNNESHWELLDDKLILKNKELDPTTEFILPHSFEFGIQDKLIGNFLRNTSIKHELMAISENGSSVISQDRSPELVNFLEDKLNGLLQKSAYLQSLNVNKTNSTIHIAFIINSVETLPALLPLIRAVIIDKRFEVKILAMNKLFDIHSLNTINSLTNFLDEQKLPYIKILGNFKAELNSLRIWNPNFIVRQSEWDADFPRAFSVQNLSWSHLIHIPYTVTEDFIYSAQGSHETLLTNPYYQNVWRYFIPEKLDPRQINSIQRSFVSLDCFSEVGSMKAIMIRNASPYWPFPKSKRVKVVWMAHHSIGDNWFNMGLFPKVYKPFLRWIASHSEIELVFNPHPLLEENIRNNDSKDISSAEYKSFLTDLEALPNALIFKNKNQYSLTAAADVILTDGISSIYEMQIQEKKIIAMIRPDHVPFTPHGQKLLTGTVTANDNPVEILAKLEKTLDSANSKRLQELQNTAKWLRNEQPEKLIIDEMINEIKK
;
A
#
# COMPACT_ATOMS: atom_id res chain seq x y z
N MET A 1 -30.67 32.88 17.64
CA MET A 1 -30.06 32.71 16.30
C MET A 1 -31.13 32.35 15.28
N ASP A 2 -31.08 32.84 14.03
CA ASP A 2 -32.03 32.42 12.99
C ASP A 2 -31.82 30.93 12.62
N LYS A 3 -32.90 30.25 12.24
CA LYS A 3 -32.96 28.80 11.97
C LYS A 3 -31.96 28.35 10.91
N ILE A 4 -31.68 29.19 9.91
CA ILE A 4 -30.68 28.92 8.87
C ILE A 4 -29.29 28.85 9.50
N LEU A 5 -28.90 29.89 10.25
CA LEU A 5 -27.58 29.97 10.89
C LEU A 5 -27.38 28.86 11.94
N TYR A 6 -28.44 28.51 12.68
CA TYR A 6 -28.44 27.39 13.63
C TYR A 6 -28.10 26.07 12.93
N ASN A 7 -28.77 25.79 11.81
CA ASN A 7 -28.52 24.58 11.04
C ASN A 7 -27.11 24.56 10.44
N THR A 8 -26.60 25.71 9.98
CA THR A 8 -25.24 25.82 9.44
C THR A 8 -24.19 25.49 10.51
N TRP A 9 -24.28 26.10 11.69
CA TRP A 9 -23.37 25.78 12.81
C TRP A 9 -23.47 24.33 13.26
N ARG A 10 -24.70 23.82 13.41
CA ARG A 10 -24.93 22.44 13.82
C ARG A 10 -24.31 21.45 12.82
N ASN A 11 -24.51 21.68 11.52
CA ASN A 11 -23.96 20.83 10.46
C ASN A 11 -22.43 20.90 10.42
N PHE A 12 -21.85 22.08 10.60
CA PHE A 12 -20.40 22.24 10.66
C PHE A 12 -19.80 21.45 11.83
N LEU A 13 -20.34 21.60 13.04
CA LEU A 13 -19.84 20.93 14.25
C LEU A 13 -19.87 19.40 14.12
N ILE A 14 -20.93 18.80 13.56
CA ILE A 14 -21.02 17.34 13.42
C ILE A 14 -20.20 16.79 12.25
N SER A 15 -19.92 17.61 11.24
CA SER A 15 -19.21 17.21 10.03
C SER A 15 -17.70 17.40 10.12
N HIS A 16 -17.16 17.81 11.26
CA HIS A 16 -15.74 18.06 11.43
C HIS A 16 -15.16 17.35 12.66
N THR A 17 -13.86 17.11 12.63
CA THR A 17 -13.06 16.77 13.81
C THR A 17 -12.34 18.03 14.30
N PHE A 18 -12.28 18.20 15.61
CA PHE A 18 -11.74 19.37 16.26
C PHE A 18 -10.55 19.03 17.15
N SER A 19 -9.63 19.98 17.24
CA SER A 19 -8.72 20.09 18.38
C SER A 19 -9.38 20.90 19.48
N PHE A 20 -9.26 20.44 20.72
CA PHE A 20 -9.82 21.11 21.90
C PHE A 20 -8.77 21.19 23.01
N GLY A 21 -8.59 22.37 23.60
CA GLY A 21 -7.52 22.59 24.59
C GLY A 21 -7.64 23.91 25.34
N LYS A 22 -6.67 24.18 26.22
CA LYS A 22 -6.51 25.50 26.84
C LYS A 22 -5.93 26.49 25.83
N GLN A 23 -6.50 27.68 25.76
CA GLN A 23 -5.95 28.78 24.95
C GLN A 23 -4.50 29.08 25.37
N ASN A 24 -3.62 29.31 24.40
CA ASN A 24 -2.17 29.56 24.58
C ASN A 24 -1.36 28.38 25.15
N SER A 25 -1.90 27.16 25.15
CA SER A 25 -1.14 25.93 25.39
C SER A 25 -0.50 25.42 24.10
N SER A 26 0.74 24.93 24.16
CA SER A 26 1.41 24.29 23.01
C SER A 26 0.86 22.90 22.68
N VAL A 27 0.13 22.28 23.61
CA VAL A 27 -0.47 20.96 23.46
C VAL A 27 -1.97 21.05 23.79
N PRO A 28 -2.87 20.68 22.86
CA PRO A 28 -4.30 20.62 23.13
C PRO A 28 -4.62 19.42 24.03
N TYR A 29 -5.80 19.43 24.66
CA TYR A 29 -6.23 18.27 25.45
C TYR A 29 -6.55 17.05 24.57
N THR A 30 -7.00 17.29 23.33
CA THR A 30 -7.18 16.26 22.30
C THR A 30 -7.18 16.86 20.90
N THR A 31 -6.90 16.04 19.89
CA THR A 31 -7.05 16.32 18.45
C THR A 31 -8.15 15.46 17.82
N GLU A 32 -8.91 14.72 18.62
CA GLU A 32 -9.97 13.82 18.14
C GLU A 32 -11.37 14.26 18.60
N PHE A 33 -11.55 15.53 18.99
CA PHE A 33 -12.79 16.03 19.57
C PHE A 33 -13.90 16.05 18.51
N LYS A 34 -14.97 15.26 18.70
CA LYS A 34 -16.05 15.09 17.72
C LYS A 34 -17.41 15.26 18.35
N PHE A 35 -18.27 16.00 17.67
CA PHE A 35 -19.68 16.18 18.01
C PHE A 35 -20.54 15.19 17.24
N ASP A 36 -21.54 14.60 17.88
CA ASP A 36 -22.54 13.77 17.18
C ASP A 36 -23.92 14.44 17.10
N LEU A 37 -24.80 13.85 16.29
CA LEU A 37 -26.17 14.33 16.09
C LEU A 37 -27.06 14.27 17.33
N ASN A 38 -26.71 13.42 18.30
CA ASN A 38 -27.48 13.16 19.51
C ASN A 38 -27.06 14.08 20.68
N GLY A 39 -26.13 15.00 20.45
CA GLY A 39 -25.64 15.92 21.47
C GLY A 39 -24.50 15.35 22.31
N ASN A 40 -23.83 14.26 21.89
CA ASN A 40 -22.66 13.71 22.59
C ASN A 40 -21.34 14.20 22.00
N ILE A 41 -20.31 14.15 22.83
CA ILE A 41 -18.92 14.44 22.49
C ILE A 41 -18.09 13.16 22.62
N SER A 42 -17.24 12.88 21.63
CA SER A 42 -16.31 11.75 21.64
C SER A 42 -14.87 12.18 21.34
N GLY A 43 -13.90 11.28 21.56
CA GLY A 43 -12.47 11.56 21.36
C GLY A 43 -11.81 12.43 22.42
N TYR A 44 -12.52 12.74 23.50
CA TYR A 44 -11.97 13.35 24.71
C TYR A 44 -12.25 12.45 25.92
N ARG A 45 -11.19 11.91 26.53
CA ARG A 45 -11.31 10.85 27.55
C ARG A 45 -11.58 11.36 28.96
N GLN A 46 -11.54 12.67 29.19
CA GLN A 46 -11.87 13.24 30.51
C GLN A 46 -13.37 13.53 30.59
N ASN A 47 -13.98 13.26 31.75
CA ASN A 47 -15.43 13.40 31.97
C ASN A 47 -15.93 14.86 31.97
N ASN A 48 -15.07 15.84 31.71
CA ASN A 48 -15.42 17.26 31.79
C ASN A 48 -16.30 17.72 30.64
N GLU A 49 -16.13 17.16 29.44
CA GLU A 49 -16.93 17.51 28.27
C GLU A 49 -17.44 16.22 27.63
N SER A 50 -18.74 15.95 27.74
CA SER A 50 -19.39 14.71 27.28
C SER A 50 -20.63 14.98 26.45
N HIS A 51 -21.28 16.13 26.62
CA HIS A 51 -22.44 16.52 25.83
C HIS A 51 -22.30 17.96 25.32
N TRP A 52 -23.05 18.30 24.28
CA TRP A 52 -23.08 19.63 23.69
C TRP A 52 -24.49 20.03 23.28
N GLU A 53 -24.73 21.34 23.24
CA GLU A 53 -25.91 21.91 22.63
C GLU A 53 -25.63 23.29 22.04
N LEU A 54 -26.49 23.70 21.11
CA LEU A 54 -26.57 25.07 20.63
C LEU A 54 -27.74 25.75 21.32
N LEU A 55 -27.47 26.81 22.07
CA LEU A 55 -28.47 27.63 22.72
C LEU A 55 -28.26 29.09 22.28
N ASP A 56 -29.26 29.67 21.65
CA ASP A 56 -29.19 31.00 21.06
C ASP A 56 -27.97 31.18 20.13
N ASP A 57 -27.04 32.06 20.48
CA ASP A 57 -25.79 32.35 19.78
C ASP A 57 -24.57 31.67 20.43
N LYS A 58 -24.79 30.60 21.20
CA LYS A 58 -23.74 29.90 21.95
C LYS A 58 -23.67 28.41 21.62
N LEU A 59 -22.45 27.91 21.61
CA LEU A 59 -22.15 26.48 21.78
C LEU A 59 -21.82 26.24 23.24
N ILE A 60 -22.61 25.37 23.89
CA ILE A 60 -22.44 25.00 25.29
C ILE A 60 -21.97 23.56 25.36
N LEU A 61 -20.83 23.33 26.01
CA LEU A 61 -20.36 22.00 26.38
C LEU A 61 -20.79 21.68 27.81
N LYS A 62 -21.04 20.40 28.08
CA LYS A 62 -21.56 19.88 29.34
C LYS A 62 -20.84 18.61 29.78
N ASN A 63 -20.77 18.35 31.08
CA ASN A 63 -20.26 17.10 31.64
C ASN A 63 -21.25 15.93 31.45
N LYS A 64 -20.95 14.76 32.06
CA LYS A 64 -21.82 13.57 32.03
C LYS A 64 -23.15 13.77 32.75
N GLU A 65 -23.17 14.63 33.75
CA GLU A 65 -24.36 15.00 34.53
C GLU A 65 -25.22 16.08 33.85
N LEU A 66 -24.83 16.52 32.64
CA LEU A 66 -25.47 17.57 31.84
C LEU A 66 -25.34 19.00 32.41
N ASP A 67 -24.42 19.22 33.36
CA ASP A 67 -24.05 20.54 33.84
C ASP A 67 -23.18 21.27 32.82
N PRO A 68 -23.47 22.55 32.49
CA PRO A 68 -22.62 23.37 31.63
C PRO A 68 -21.20 23.54 32.18
N THR A 69 -20.22 23.40 31.31
CA THR A 69 -18.79 23.41 31.65
C THR A 69 -18.02 24.45 30.84
N THR A 70 -18.29 24.58 29.54
CA THR A 70 -17.65 25.59 28.68
C THR A 70 -18.66 26.24 27.75
N GLU A 71 -18.62 27.57 27.62
CA GLU A 71 -19.44 28.33 26.66
C GLU A 71 -18.60 29.00 25.59
N PHE A 72 -18.96 28.82 24.32
CA PHE A 72 -18.39 29.52 23.17
C PHE A 72 -19.44 30.45 22.55
N ILE A 73 -19.06 31.70 22.28
CA ILE A 73 -19.90 32.63 21.54
C ILE A 73 -19.70 32.37 20.04
N LEU A 74 -20.79 32.12 19.33
CA LEU A 74 -20.77 31.85 17.89
C LEU A 74 -20.96 33.15 17.10
N PRO A 75 -20.12 33.39 16.07
CA PRO A 75 -20.31 34.50 15.14
C PRO A 75 -21.71 34.58 14.53
N HIS A 76 -22.23 35.81 14.38
CA HIS A 76 -23.53 36.09 13.77
C HIS A 76 -23.56 35.95 12.22
N SER A 77 -22.40 35.76 11.60
CA SER A 77 -22.25 35.36 10.19
C SER A 77 -21.39 34.10 10.13
N PHE A 78 -21.69 33.20 9.19
CA PHE A 78 -20.95 31.95 9.05
C PHE A 78 -19.85 32.08 7.98
N GLU A 79 -18.62 32.35 8.43
CA GLU A 79 -17.40 32.37 7.61
C GLU A 79 -16.31 31.48 8.26
N PHE A 80 -16.72 30.39 8.91
CA PHE A 80 -15.84 29.56 9.74
C PHE A 80 -15.42 28.28 9.00
N GLY A 81 -14.12 28.05 8.87
CA GLY A 81 -13.51 26.94 8.15
C GLY A 81 -12.46 26.17 8.95
N ILE A 82 -11.67 25.35 8.24
CA ILE A 82 -10.56 24.60 8.83
C ILE A 82 -9.48 25.58 9.29
N GLN A 83 -8.95 25.38 10.51
CA GLN A 83 -8.00 26.25 11.24
C GLN A 83 -8.58 27.51 11.91
N ASP A 84 -9.87 27.81 11.73
CA ASP A 84 -10.51 28.87 12.52
C ASP A 84 -10.76 28.41 13.96
N LYS A 85 -10.75 29.37 14.89
CA LYS A 85 -10.74 29.12 16.34
C LYS A 85 -11.94 29.77 17.03
N LEU A 86 -12.66 28.98 17.82
CA LEU A 86 -13.61 29.50 18.80
C LEU A 86 -12.92 29.54 20.16
N ILE A 87 -13.03 30.69 20.84
CA ILE A 87 -12.51 30.86 22.19
C ILE A 87 -13.69 30.88 23.17
N GLY A 88 -13.70 29.90 24.07
CA GLY A 88 -14.76 29.68 25.05
C GLY A 88 -14.33 29.98 26.48
N ASN A 89 -15.30 30.28 27.32
CA ASN A 89 -15.11 30.50 28.75
C ASN A 89 -15.37 29.20 29.52
N PHE A 90 -14.39 28.75 30.30
CA PHE A 90 -14.63 27.65 31.23
C PHE A 90 -15.42 28.16 32.45
N LEU A 91 -16.62 27.65 32.67
CA LEU A 91 -17.57 28.24 33.61
C LEU A 91 -17.17 28.04 35.07
N ARG A 92 -16.48 26.94 35.40
CA ARG A 92 -15.98 26.69 36.76
C ARG A 92 -14.81 27.60 37.14
N ASN A 93 -14.09 28.14 36.15
CA ASN A 93 -13.07 29.15 36.35
C ASN A 93 -12.90 30.01 35.09
N THR A 94 -13.53 31.18 35.08
CA THR A 94 -13.60 32.08 33.92
C THR A 94 -12.25 32.71 33.54
N SER A 95 -11.21 32.54 34.38
CA SER A 95 -9.82 32.88 34.05
C SER A 95 -9.18 31.89 33.08
N ILE A 96 -9.79 30.71 32.90
CA ILE A 96 -9.38 29.70 31.91
C ILE A 96 -10.21 29.90 30.64
N LYS A 97 -9.52 30.05 29.51
CA LYS A 97 -10.13 30.05 28.18
C LYS A 97 -9.84 28.73 27.49
N HIS A 98 -10.86 28.15 26.88
CA HIS A 98 -10.74 26.99 26.01
C HIS A 98 -10.72 27.41 24.55
N GLU A 99 -9.96 26.69 23.74
CA GLU A 99 -9.87 26.85 22.30
C GLU A 99 -10.45 25.59 21.63
N LEU A 100 -11.32 25.79 20.65
CA LEU A 100 -11.88 24.76 19.79
C LEU A 100 -11.58 25.12 18.33
N MET A 101 -10.87 24.24 17.63
CA MET A 101 -10.38 24.49 16.26
C MET A 101 -10.71 23.31 15.35
N ALA A 102 -11.35 23.57 14.21
CA ALA A 102 -11.62 22.53 13.21
C ALA A 102 -10.31 22.14 12.51
N ILE A 103 -10.00 20.84 12.45
CA ILE A 103 -8.74 20.33 11.86
C ILE A 103 -8.94 19.40 10.66
N SER A 104 -10.12 18.79 10.50
CA SER A 104 -10.47 18.01 9.31
C SER A 104 -11.99 17.89 9.13
N GLU A 105 -12.43 17.69 7.89
CA GLU A 105 -13.79 17.29 7.55
C GLU A 105 -13.97 15.78 7.75
N ASN A 106 -15.03 15.41 8.47
CA ASN A 106 -15.52 14.04 8.54
C ASN A 106 -16.17 13.75 7.18
N GLY A 107 -15.58 12.83 6.41
CA GLY A 107 -16.10 12.43 5.08
C GLY A 107 -17.47 11.77 5.16
N SER A 108 -18.53 12.57 5.29
CA SER A 108 -19.94 12.21 5.21
C SER A 108 -20.73 13.51 5.02
N SER A 109 -21.14 13.77 3.79
CA SER A 109 -21.96 14.93 3.43
C SER A 109 -23.27 14.93 4.20
N VAL A 110 -23.52 16.02 4.93
CA VAL A 110 -24.83 16.33 5.51
C VAL A 110 -25.79 16.66 4.36
N ILE A 111 -26.76 15.78 4.11
CA ILE A 111 -28.00 16.13 3.42
C ILE A 111 -29.16 15.78 4.36
N SER A 112 -29.97 16.80 4.65
CA SER A 112 -31.26 16.81 5.32
C SER A 112 -31.91 15.44 5.57
N GLN A 113 -32.06 15.07 6.84
CA GLN A 113 -32.90 13.95 7.25
C GLN A 113 -34.38 14.36 7.17
N ASP A 114 -35.16 13.55 6.47
CA ASP A 114 -36.40 13.03 7.06
C ASP A 114 -36.61 11.55 6.70
N ARG A 115 -35.53 10.78 6.55
CA ARG A 115 -35.58 9.32 6.36
C ARG A 115 -34.38 8.70 7.07
N SER A 116 -34.60 7.55 7.72
CA SER A 116 -33.61 6.88 8.56
C SER A 116 -32.26 6.72 7.83
N PRO A 117 -31.12 6.86 8.53
CA PRO A 117 -29.78 6.63 7.95
C PRO A 117 -29.67 5.29 7.23
N GLU A 118 -30.40 4.28 7.72
CA GLU A 118 -30.54 2.97 7.08
C GLU A 118 -31.24 3.04 5.73
N LEU A 119 -32.26 3.88 5.56
CA LEU A 119 -32.93 4.08 4.28
C LEU A 119 -32.09 4.89 3.31
N VAL A 120 -31.29 5.85 3.80
CA VAL A 120 -30.36 6.63 2.95
C VAL A 120 -29.23 5.73 2.46
N ASN A 121 -28.58 4.97 3.35
CA ASN A 121 -27.58 3.99 2.94
C ASN A 121 -28.18 2.92 2.03
N PHE A 122 -29.40 2.43 2.35
CA PHE A 122 -30.11 1.51 1.48
C PHE A 122 -30.42 2.12 0.12
N LEU A 123 -30.84 3.38 0.05
CA LEU A 123 -31.13 4.07 -1.22
C LEU A 123 -29.87 4.44 -1.97
N GLU A 124 -28.77 4.79 -1.32
CA GLU A 124 -27.47 4.99 -1.95
C GLU A 124 -26.91 3.68 -2.48
N ASP A 125 -27.01 2.59 -1.74
CA ASP A 125 -26.64 1.24 -2.19
C ASP A 125 -27.57 0.78 -3.32
N LYS A 126 -28.87 1.07 -3.26
CA LYS A 126 -29.82 0.79 -4.33
C LYS A 126 -29.59 1.69 -5.54
N LEU A 127 -29.21 2.95 -5.36
CA LEU A 127 -28.93 3.90 -6.42
C LEU A 127 -27.58 3.57 -7.06
N ASN A 128 -26.57 3.20 -6.29
CA ASN A 128 -25.29 2.68 -6.77
C ASN A 128 -25.52 1.34 -7.49
N GLY A 129 -26.38 0.47 -6.95
CA GLY A 129 -26.79 -0.78 -7.58
C GLY A 129 -27.60 -0.53 -8.86
N LEU A 130 -28.47 0.48 -8.90
CA LEU A 130 -29.22 0.89 -10.09
C LEU A 130 -28.34 1.62 -11.09
N LEU A 131 -27.32 2.37 -10.65
CA LEU A 131 -26.32 3.02 -11.49
C LEU A 131 -25.37 1.98 -12.07
N GLN A 132 -24.95 0.99 -11.28
CA GLN A 132 -24.24 -0.20 -11.75
C GLN A 132 -25.10 -0.96 -12.75
N LYS A 133 -26.37 -1.21 -12.44
CA LYS A 133 -27.30 -1.90 -13.33
C LYS A 133 -27.62 -1.06 -14.58
N SER A 134 -27.68 0.27 -14.48
CA SER A 134 -27.92 1.16 -15.62
C SER A 134 -26.68 1.36 -16.47
N ALA A 135 -25.48 1.39 -15.88
CA ALA A 135 -24.21 1.42 -16.59
C ALA A 135 -23.96 0.07 -17.26
N TYR A 136 -24.33 -1.04 -16.60
CA TYR A 136 -24.36 -2.38 -17.19
C TYR A 136 -25.41 -2.49 -18.30
N LEU A 137 -26.62 -1.95 -18.12
CA LEU A 137 -27.65 -1.95 -19.16
C LEU A 137 -27.33 -0.97 -20.30
N GLN A 138 -26.63 0.13 -20.03
CA GLN A 138 -26.10 1.04 -21.03
C GLN A 138 -24.90 0.43 -21.75
N SER A 139 -24.03 -0.33 -21.07
CA SER A 139 -22.95 -1.07 -21.73
C SER A 139 -23.50 -2.23 -22.57
N LEU A 140 -24.61 -2.84 -22.16
CA LEU A 140 -25.37 -3.78 -22.98
C LEU A 140 -26.10 -3.10 -24.16
N ASN A 141 -26.53 -1.85 -24.03
CA ASN A 141 -27.25 -1.10 -25.08
C ASN A 141 -26.34 -0.31 -26.02
N VAL A 142 -25.08 -0.08 -25.65
CA VAL A 142 -24.04 0.27 -26.62
C VAL A 142 -23.74 -1.01 -27.39
N ASN A 143 -24.54 -1.26 -28.43
CA ASN A 143 -24.18 -2.13 -29.54
C ASN A 143 -22.93 -1.55 -30.21
N LYS A 144 -21.78 -1.66 -29.54
CA LYS A 144 -20.50 -1.56 -30.19
C LYS A 144 -20.31 -2.90 -30.89
N THR A 145 -20.61 -2.89 -32.18
CA THR A 145 -20.08 -3.82 -33.18
C THR A 145 -18.53 -3.79 -33.26
N ASN A 146 -17.85 -3.23 -32.26
CA ASN A 146 -16.39 -3.14 -32.22
C ASN A 146 -15.81 -4.48 -31.79
N SER A 147 -15.05 -5.07 -32.70
CA SER A 147 -14.14 -6.20 -32.47
C SER A 147 -13.00 -5.89 -31.49
N THR A 148 -12.93 -4.68 -30.95
CA THR A 148 -11.84 -4.20 -30.09
C THR A 148 -12.11 -4.53 -28.63
N ILE A 149 -11.17 -5.22 -27.99
CA ILE A 149 -11.16 -5.57 -26.58
C ILE A 149 -10.59 -4.39 -25.79
N HIS A 150 -11.37 -3.81 -24.90
CA HIS A 150 -10.92 -2.72 -24.04
C HIS A 150 -10.31 -3.26 -22.74
N ILE A 151 -9.09 -2.84 -22.43
CA ILE A 151 -8.40 -3.18 -21.17
C ILE A 151 -7.89 -1.93 -20.47
N ALA A 152 -8.17 -1.82 -19.17
CA ALA A 152 -7.64 -0.76 -18.32
C ALA A 152 -6.65 -1.31 -17.29
N PHE A 153 -5.53 -0.64 -17.09
CA PHE A 153 -4.57 -0.90 -16.01
C PHE A 153 -4.67 0.22 -14.97
N ILE A 154 -4.84 -0.14 -13.70
CA ILE A 154 -4.84 0.80 -12.58
C ILE A 154 -3.57 0.57 -11.77
N ILE A 155 -2.65 1.54 -11.84
CA ILE A 155 -1.28 1.44 -11.29
C ILE A 155 -0.94 2.64 -10.40
N ASN A 156 -0.14 2.38 -9.37
CA ASN A 156 0.22 3.36 -8.34
C ASN A 156 1.68 3.28 -7.85
N SER A 157 2.48 2.30 -8.29
CA SER A 157 3.87 2.11 -7.87
C SER A 157 4.76 1.60 -9.01
N VAL A 158 6.01 2.06 -9.07
CA VAL A 158 7.01 1.62 -10.07
C VAL A 158 7.61 0.28 -9.69
N GLU A 159 7.78 0.04 -8.39
CA GLU A 159 8.50 -1.09 -7.81
C GLU A 159 7.80 -2.43 -8.10
N THR A 160 6.48 -2.43 -8.16
CA THR A 160 5.65 -3.62 -8.45
C THR A 160 5.30 -3.75 -9.93
N LEU A 161 5.55 -2.70 -10.73
CA LEU A 161 5.23 -2.64 -12.15
C LEU A 161 5.87 -3.76 -13.01
N PRO A 162 7.07 -4.31 -12.69
CA PRO A 162 7.63 -5.47 -13.41
C PRO A 162 6.72 -6.69 -13.50
N ALA A 163 5.73 -6.84 -12.62
CA ALA A 163 4.75 -7.92 -12.76
C ALA A 163 3.78 -7.70 -13.94
N LEU A 164 3.49 -6.45 -14.30
CA LEU A 164 2.48 -6.09 -15.30
C LEU A 164 3.07 -5.68 -16.65
N LEU A 165 4.32 -5.18 -16.68
CA LEU A 165 4.92 -4.60 -17.89
C LEU A 165 4.90 -5.52 -19.11
N PRO A 166 5.17 -6.84 -19.00
CA PRO A 166 5.13 -7.71 -20.17
C PRO A 166 3.74 -7.77 -20.79
N LEU A 167 2.69 -7.87 -19.95
CA LEU A 167 1.31 -7.84 -20.43
C LEU A 167 0.95 -6.47 -21.03
N ILE A 168 1.25 -5.36 -20.34
CA ILE A 168 0.97 -3.99 -20.84
C ILE A 168 1.56 -3.82 -22.24
N ARG A 169 2.83 -4.19 -22.43
CA ARG A 169 3.50 -4.08 -23.73
C ARG A 169 2.87 -4.98 -24.77
N ALA A 170 2.55 -6.22 -24.41
CA ALA A 170 1.94 -7.18 -25.33
C ALA A 170 0.53 -6.75 -25.80
N VAL A 171 -0.31 -6.20 -24.92
CA VAL A 171 -1.63 -5.73 -25.32
C VAL A 171 -1.60 -4.40 -26.07
N ILE A 172 -0.63 -3.50 -25.82
CA ILE A 172 -0.50 -2.25 -26.58
C ILE A 172 -0.14 -2.51 -28.05
N ILE A 173 0.67 -3.53 -28.33
CA ILE A 173 1.06 -3.86 -29.72
C ILE A 173 -0.01 -4.69 -30.44
N ASP A 174 -0.92 -5.33 -29.70
CA ASP A 174 -1.97 -6.16 -30.26
C ASP A 174 -3.16 -5.30 -30.68
N LYS A 175 -3.38 -5.20 -31.99
CA LYS A 175 -4.44 -4.37 -32.60
C LYS A 175 -5.86 -4.77 -32.19
N ARG A 176 -6.04 -5.93 -31.57
CA ARG A 176 -7.33 -6.34 -31.00
C ARG A 176 -7.65 -5.57 -29.73
N PHE A 177 -6.67 -4.97 -29.07
CA PHE A 177 -6.86 -4.28 -27.80
C PHE A 177 -6.83 -2.76 -27.94
N GLU A 178 -7.70 -2.08 -27.20
CA GLU A 178 -7.55 -0.67 -26.84
C GLU A 178 -7.17 -0.60 -25.37
N VAL A 179 -6.10 0.14 -25.05
CA VAL A 179 -5.49 0.13 -23.72
C VAL A 179 -5.58 1.51 -23.06
N LYS A 180 -5.98 1.55 -21.79
CA LYS A 180 -5.85 2.73 -20.91
C LYS A 180 -5.00 2.38 -19.70
N ILE A 181 -4.03 3.23 -19.38
CA ILE A 181 -3.24 3.11 -18.16
C ILE A 181 -3.62 4.28 -17.26
N LEU A 182 -4.24 4.00 -16.12
CA LEU A 182 -4.63 4.97 -15.11
C LEU A 182 -3.54 4.98 -14.04
N ALA A 183 -2.81 6.09 -13.94
CA ALA A 183 -1.72 6.27 -12.98
C ALA A 183 -2.17 7.21 -11.84
N MET A 184 -2.02 6.77 -10.60
CA MET A 184 -2.36 7.55 -9.40
C MET A 184 -1.32 7.41 -8.29
N ASN A 185 -1.45 8.19 -7.22
CA ASN A 185 -0.63 7.99 -6.03
C ASN A 185 -1.03 6.70 -5.31
N LYS A 186 -0.03 5.99 -4.79
CA LYS A 186 -0.22 4.95 -3.79
C LYS A 186 -0.67 5.60 -2.50
N LEU A 187 -1.69 5.02 -1.87
CA LEU A 187 -2.10 5.36 -0.53
C LEU A 187 -1.46 4.38 0.48
N PHE A 188 -1.27 4.87 1.69
CA PHE A 188 -0.94 4.06 2.87
C PHE A 188 -1.80 4.60 4.00
N ASP A 189 -2.77 3.79 4.43
CA ASP A 189 -3.91 4.23 5.22
C ASP A 189 -4.64 5.43 4.58
N ILE A 190 -4.60 6.61 5.22
CA ILE A 190 -5.21 7.85 4.72
C ILE A 190 -4.21 8.79 4.02
N HIS A 191 -2.93 8.41 3.98
CA HIS A 191 -1.85 9.27 3.49
C HIS A 191 -1.46 8.91 2.05
N SER A 192 -1.17 9.93 1.25
CA SER A 192 -0.68 9.76 -0.11
C SER A 192 0.86 9.75 -0.14
N LEU A 193 1.45 8.72 -0.74
CA LEU A 193 2.92 8.52 -0.77
C LEU A 193 3.64 9.26 -1.92
N ASN A 194 2.95 10.15 -2.65
CA ASN A 194 3.51 10.92 -3.78
C ASN A 194 4.25 10.08 -4.85
N THR A 195 3.85 8.81 -5.03
CA THR A 195 4.49 7.88 -5.97
C THR A 195 4.23 8.22 -7.44
N ILE A 196 3.23 9.08 -7.72
CA ILE A 196 2.80 9.39 -9.08
C ILE A 196 3.92 9.97 -9.93
N ASN A 197 4.82 10.78 -9.38
CA ASN A 197 5.87 11.42 -10.18
C ASN A 197 6.89 10.40 -10.68
N SER A 198 7.37 9.51 -9.80
CA SER A 198 8.26 8.41 -10.19
C SER A 198 7.59 7.50 -11.21
N LEU A 199 6.28 7.24 -11.02
CA LEU A 199 5.49 6.42 -11.92
C LEU A 199 5.33 7.04 -13.31
N THR A 200 4.93 8.31 -13.40
CA THR A 200 4.76 8.98 -14.69
C THR A 200 6.09 9.15 -15.41
N ASN A 201 7.17 9.49 -14.71
CA ASN A 201 8.50 9.57 -15.30
C ASN A 201 8.91 8.23 -15.92
N PHE A 202 8.69 7.13 -15.21
CA PHE A 202 8.96 5.80 -15.74
C PHE A 202 8.11 5.52 -16.99
N LEU A 203 6.81 5.81 -16.97
CA LEU A 203 5.93 5.59 -18.11
C LEU A 203 6.34 6.43 -19.33
N ASP A 204 6.73 7.69 -19.13
CA ASP A 204 7.26 8.57 -20.17
C ASP A 204 8.56 8.02 -20.78
N GLU A 205 9.51 7.59 -19.95
CA GLU A 205 10.76 6.94 -20.39
C GLU A 205 10.49 5.67 -21.21
N GLN A 206 9.46 4.90 -20.83
CA GLN A 206 9.02 3.70 -21.55
C GLN A 206 8.11 3.99 -22.74
N LYS A 207 7.76 5.26 -22.98
CA LYS A 207 6.81 5.70 -24.02
C LYS A 207 5.44 5.01 -23.91
N LEU A 208 4.99 4.77 -22.68
CA LEU A 208 3.70 4.17 -22.38
C LEU A 208 2.67 5.28 -22.12
N PRO A 209 1.59 5.39 -22.91
CA PRO A 209 0.58 6.42 -22.71
C PRO A 209 -0.23 6.16 -21.44
N TYR A 210 -0.49 7.20 -20.66
CA TYR A 210 -1.23 7.10 -19.40
C TYR A 210 -2.16 8.30 -19.18
N ILE A 211 -3.13 8.09 -18.29
CA ILE A 211 -4.04 9.10 -17.73
C ILE A 211 -3.62 9.32 -16.28
N LYS A 212 -3.15 10.53 -15.97
CA LYS A 212 -2.75 10.91 -14.61
C LYS A 212 -3.99 11.29 -13.80
N ILE A 213 -4.22 10.60 -12.68
CA ILE A 213 -5.35 10.84 -11.78
C ILE A 213 -4.83 11.36 -10.43
N LEU A 214 -5.11 12.64 -10.14
CA LEU A 214 -4.68 13.30 -8.91
C LEU A 214 -5.81 13.64 -7.94
N GLY A 215 -7.06 13.56 -8.39
CA GLY A 215 -8.24 13.96 -7.62
C GLY A 215 -9.52 13.65 -8.37
N ASN A 216 -10.66 14.05 -7.80
CA ASN A 216 -12.00 13.76 -8.31
C ASN A 216 -12.19 12.29 -8.76
N PHE A 217 -11.74 11.35 -7.93
CA PHE A 217 -11.69 9.93 -8.26
C PHE A 217 -13.05 9.33 -8.66
N LYS A 218 -14.17 9.89 -8.17
CA LYS A 218 -15.52 9.48 -8.58
C LYS A 218 -15.80 9.82 -10.04
N ALA A 219 -15.42 11.01 -10.51
CA ALA A 219 -15.60 11.39 -11.91
C ALA A 219 -14.71 10.57 -12.85
N GLU A 220 -13.48 10.25 -12.42
CA GLU A 220 -12.58 9.38 -13.18
C GLU A 220 -13.10 7.94 -13.27
N LEU A 221 -13.61 7.39 -12.17
CA LEU A 221 -14.29 6.09 -12.17
C LEU A 221 -15.50 6.10 -13.12
N ASN A 222 -16.30 7.17 -13.13
CA ASN A 222 -17.43 7.30 -14.04
C ASN A 222 -16.97 7.36 -15.51
N SER A 223 -15.87 8.05 -15.79
CA SER A 223 -15.27 8.08 -17.13
C SER A 223 -14.80 6.69 -17.57
N LEU A 224 -14.19 5.92 -16.66
CA LEU A 224 -13.82 4.53 -16.90
C LEU A 224 -15.04 3.65 -17.18
N ARG A 225 -16.14 3.82 -16.43
CA ARG A 225 -17.41 3.11 -16.66
C ARG A 225 -18.01 3.44 -18.04
N ILE A 226 -17.98 4.70 -18.44
CA ILE A 226 -18.45 5.14 -19.77
C ILE A 226 -17.57 4.55 -20.89
N TRP A 227 -16.25 4.49 -20.69
CA TRP A 227 -15.33 3.85 -21.65
C TRP A 227 -15.57 2.34 -21.79
N ASN A 228 -16.16 1.72 -20.76
CA ASN A 228 -16.63 0.33 -20.73
C ASN A 228 -15.53 -0.71 -21.10
N PRO A 229 -14.45 -0.83 -20.29
CA PRO A 229 -13.46 -1.90 -20.36
C PRO A 229 -14.10 -3.29 -20.24
N ASN A 230 -13.66 -4.20 -21.11
CA ASN A 230 -13.93 -5.62 -20.93
C ASN A 230 -13.15 -6.21 -19.76
N PHE A 231 -11.92 -5.72 -19.56
CA PHE A 231 -11.01 -6.16 -18.51
C PHE A 231 -10.42 -4.98 -17.74
N ILE A 232 -10.27 -5.14 -16.43
CA ILE A 232 -9.54 -4.22 -15.57
C ILE A 232 -8.42 -4.99 -14.87
N VAL A 233 -7.19 -4.50 -14.92
CA VAL A 233 -6.06 -5.03 -14.16
C VAL A 233 -5.73 -4.05 -13.04
N ARG A 234 -5.73 -4.51 -11.79
CA ARG A 234 -5.33 -3.69 -10.63
C ARG A 234 -4.00 -4.18 -10.06
N GLN A 235 -3.09 -3.24 -9.82
CA GLN A 235 -1.68 -3.55 -9.48
C GLN A 235 -1.47 -4.29 -8.16
N SER A 236 -2.34 -4.09 -7.17
CA SER A 236 -2.29 -4.82 -5.90
C SER A 236 -3.69 -5.17 -5.39
N GLU A 237 -3.76 -6.19 -4.55
CA GLU A 237 -4.93 -6.73 -3.87
C GLU A 237 -5.37 -5.86 -2.68
N TRP A 238 -4.55 -4.90 -2.25
CA TRP A 238 -4.81 -4.06 -1.09
C TRP A 238 -5.68 -2.86 -1.44
N ASP A 239 -6.94 -2.85 -1.00
CA ASP A 239 -7.82 -1.68 -1.19
C ASP A 239 -7.25 -0.40 -0.56
N ALA A 240 -6.48 -0.52 0.51
CA ALA A 240 -5.80 0.60 1.17
C ALA A 240 -4.72 1.28 0.31
N ASP A 241 -4.25 0.62 -0.77
CA ASP A 241 -3.28 1.21 -1.69
C ASP A 241 -3.94 2.20 -2.68
N PHE A 242 -5.28 2.24 -2.74
CA PHE A 242 -6.05 2.98 -3.74
C PHE A 242 -7.10 3.91 -3.10
N PRO A 243 -7.46 5.02 -3.76
CA PRO A 243 -8.63 5.81 -3.38
C PRO A 243 -9.89 4.93 -3.37
N ARG A 244 -10.80 5.16 -2.42
CA ARG A 244 -12.03 4.35 -2.24
C ARG A 244 -12.86 4.16 -3.52
N ALA A 245 -12.84 5.13 -4.45
CA ALA A 245 -13.52 5.00 -5.74
C ALA A 245 -12.96 3.84 -6.60
N PHE A 246 -11.70 3.46 -6.43
CA PHE A 246 -11.03 2.35 -7.12
C PHE A 246 -10.88 1.11 -6.21
N SER A 247 -11.69 1.00 -5.16
CA SER A 247 -11.79 -0.23 -4.37
C SER A 247 -12.32 -1.39 -5.23
N VAL A 248 -12.04 -2.62 -4.82
CA VAL A 248 -12.41 -3.82 -5.58
C VAL A 248 -13.90 -3.89 -5.88
N GLN A 249 -14.74 -3.54 -4.90
CA GLN A 249 -16.21 -3.52 -5.02
C GLN A 249 -16.71 -2.52 -6.08
N ASN A 250 -15.94 -1.47 -6.36
CA ASN A 250 -16.30 -0.46 -7.36
C ASN A 250 -15.83 -0.80 -8.77
N LEU A 251 -15.00 -1.84 -8.92
CA LEU A 251 -14.39 -2.29 -10.18
C LEU A 251 -14.97 -3.62 -10.68
N SER A 252 -15.71 -4.36 -9.85
CA SER A 252 -16.24 -5.70 -10.15
C SER A 252 -17.34 -5.77 -11.22
N TRP A 253 -17.70 -4.65 -11.84
CA TRP A 253 -18.61 -4.60 -13.00
C TRP A 253 -17.94 -4.98 -14.32
N SER A 254 -16.60 -5.02 -14.36
CA SER A 254 -15.79 -5.53 -15.47
C SER A 254 -15.04 -6.79 -15.01
N HIS A 255 -14.47 -7.55 -15.94
CA HIS A 255 -13.65 -8.71 -15.60
C HIS A 255 -12.35 -8.25 -14.93
N LEU A 256 -12.35 -8.26 -13.60
CA LEU A 256 -11.19 -7.87 -12.83
C LEU A 256 -10.13 -8.97 -12.89
N ILE A 257 -8.94 -8.60 -13.34
CA ILE A 257 -7.76 -9.43 -13.44
C ILE A 257 -6.80 -9.06 -12.31
N HIS A 258 -6.29 -10.07 -11.63
CA HIS A 258 -5.18 -9.94 -10.72
C HIS A 258 -3.96 -10.70 -11.25
N ILE A 259 -2.82 -10.02 -11.23
CA ILE A 259 -1.50 -10.58 -11.50
C ILE A 259 -0.68 -10.24 -10.26
N PRO A 260 -0.06 -11.23 -9.61
CA PRO A 260 0.60 -10.99 -8.35
C PRO A 260 1.83 -10.13 -8.59
N TYR A 261 1.99 -9.09 -7.78
CA TYR A 261 3.24 -8.32 -7.81
C TYR A 261 4.39 -9.09 -7.14
N THR A 262 4.11 -10.17 -6.42
CA THR A 262 5.10 -11.12 -5.90
C THR A 262 5.36 -12.23 -6.93
N VAL A 263 6.48 -12.96 -6.80
CA VAL A 263 6.68 -14.19 -7.60
C VAL A 263 5.98 -15.40 -6.97
N THR A 264 5.72 -15.36 -5.66
CA THR A 264 4.91 -16.37 -4.96
C THR A 264 4.29 -15.75 -3.71
N GLU A 265 3.05 -16.17 -3.42
CA GLU A 265 2.32 -15.83 -2.20
C GLU A 265 2.48 -16.91 -1.09
N ASP A 266 3.14 -18.03 -1.39
CA ASP A 266 3.30 -19.17 -0.47
C ASP A 266 4.71 -19.21 0.14
N PHE A 267 5.27 -18.05 0.50
CA PHE A 267 6.55 -18.01 1.22
C PHE A 267 6.35 -17.95 2.75
N ILE A 268 5.42 -17.12 3.20
CA ILE A 268 5.15 -16.86 4.61
C ILE A 268 3.65 -16.95 4.88
N TYR A 269 3.24 -17.37 6.06
CA TYR A 269 1.83 -17.35 6.42
C TYR A 269 1.30 -15.92 6.57
N SER A 270 -0.03 -15.79 6.61
CA SER A 270 -0.69 -14.53 6.97
C SER A 270 -0.21 -13.99 8.34
N ALA A 271 0.03 -12.67 8.40
CA ALA A 271 0.38 -11.96 9.62
C ALA A 271 -0.73 -11.98 10.69
N GLN A 272 -1.98 -12.30 10.31
CA GLN A 272 -3.11 -12.38 11.22
C GLN A 272 -3.13 -13.70 12.04
N GLY A 273 -2.08 -14.52 11.97
CA GLY A 273 -1.87 -15.67 12.87
C GLY A 273 -2.67 -16.94 12.53
N SER A 274 -3.45 -16.96 11.45
CA SER A 274 -4.34 -18.07 11.12
C SER A 274 -3.65 -19.28 10.47
N HIS A 275 -2.33 -19.22 10.18
CA HIS A 275 -1.64 -20.20 9.32
C HIS A 275 -2.37 -20.45 7.98
N GLU A 276 -3.20 -19.48 7.56
CA GLU A 276 -3.94 -19.56 6.31
C GLU A 276 -3.08 -19.02 5.16
N THR A 277 -3.41 -19.51 3.97
CA THR A 277 -2.89 -18.99 2.71
C THR A 277 -3.39 -17.57 2.47
N LEU A 278 -2.56 -16.71 1.87
CA LEU A 278 -2.97 -15.36 1.45
C LEU A 278 -4.02 -15.38 0.32
N LEU A 279 -4.19 -16.55 -0.34
CA LEU A 279 -5.10 -16.75 -1.47
C LEU A 279 -6.59 -16.76 -1.08
N THR A 280 -6.94 -16.66 0.20
CA THR A 280 -8.33 -16.52 0.69
C THR A 280 -8.74 -15.06 0.92
N ASN A 281 -7.89 -14.09 0.57
CA ASN A 281 -8.20 -12.67 0.71
C ASN A 281 -9.56 -12.32 0.05
N PRO A 282 -10.48 -11.63 0.75
CA PRO A 282 -11.79 -11.23 0.21
C PRO A 282 -11.74 -10.46 -1.11
N TYR A 283 -10.62 -9.79 -1.41
CA TYR A 283 -10.36 -9.18 -2.71
C TYR A 283 -10.62 -10.16 -3.87
N TYR A 284 -10.16 -11.42 -3.75
CA TYR A 284 -10.28 -12.42 -4.81
C TYR A 284 -11.70 -12.92 -5.06
N GLN A 285 -12.67 -12.62 -4.19
CA GLN A 285 -14.08 -12.92 -4.43
C GLN A 285 -14.67 -12.11 -5.59
N ASN A 286 -14.05 -10.98 -5.92
CA ASN A 286 -14.48 -10.07 -6.99
C ASN A 286 -13.61 -10.19 -8.25
N VAL A 287 -12.63 -11.11 -8.25
CA VAL A 287 -11.66 -11.28 -9.33
C VAL A 287 -12.16 -12.35 -10.29
N TRP A 288 -12.23 -12.02 -11.58
CA TRP A 288 -12.51 -12.97 -12.65
C TRP A 288 -11.36 -13.96 -12.81
N ARG A 289 -10.13 -13.45 -12.93
CA ARG A 289 -8.92 -14.26 -13.06
C ARG A 289 -7.76 -13.74 -12.23
N TYR A 290 -7.19 -14.63 -11.44
CA TYR A 290 -5.88 -14.52 -10.81
C TYR A 290 -4.91 -15.42 -11.59
N PHE A 291 -4.05 -14.79 -12.38
CA PHE A 291 -2.99 -15.46 -13.12
C PHE A 291 -1.80 -15.78 -12.20
N ILE A 292 -1.76 -17.03 -11.72
CA ILE A 292 -0.77 -17.50 -10.75
C ILE A 292 0.49 -18.09 -11.42
N PRO A 293 1.64 -17.97 -10.76
CA PRO A 293 2.92 -18.40 -11.32
C PRO A 293 3.16 -19.91 -11.24
N GLU A 294 2.32 -20.62 -10.50
CA GLU A 294 2.48 -22.03 -10.15
C GLU A 294 1.16 -22.68 -9.76
N LYS A 295 1.06 -24.01 -9.87
CA LYS A 295 -0.11 -24.76 -9.41
C LYS A 295 -0.36 -24.58 -7.91
N LEU A 296 -1.64 -24.47 -7.58
CA LEU A 296 -2.11 -24.58 -6.21
C LEU A 296 -1.77 -25.95 -5.63
N ASP A 297 -1.27 -25.97 -4.39
CA ASP A 297 -1.06 -27.19 -3.64
C ASP A 297 -2.34 -27.65 -2.92
N PRO A 298 -2.41 -28.90 -2.42
CA PRO A 298 -3.60 -29.40 -1.73
C PRO A 298 -4.03 -28.60 -0.49
N ARG A 299 -3.08 -27.96 0.22
CA ARG A 299 -3.39 -27.12 1.39
C ARG A 299 -4.09 -25.85 0.94
N GLN A 300 -3.56 -25.19 -0.09
CA GLN A 300 -4.14 -23.99 -0.68
C GLN A 300 -5.53 -24.28 -1.23
N ILE A 301 -5.70 -25.38 -1.99
CA ILE A 301 -7.00 -25.81 -2.51
C ILE A 301 -8.00 -26.00 -1.37
N ASN A 302 -7.60 -26.68 -0.29
CA ASN A 302 -8.47 -26.92 0.87
C ASN A 302 -8.88 -25.60 1.55
N SER A 303 -7.95 -24.67 1.76
CA SER A 303 -8.24 -23.35 2.32
C SER A 303 -9.20 -22.55 1.44
N ILE A 304 -8.99 -22.56 0.12
CA ILE A 304 -9.86 -21.85 -0.84
C ILE A 304 -11.28 -22.45 -0.82
N GLN A 305 -11.42 -23.79 -0.82
CA GLN A 305 -12.72 -24.47 -0.75
C GLN A 305 -13.49 -24.18 0.54
N ARG A 306 -12.82 -23.79 1.61
CA ARG A 306 -13.42 -23.37 2.89
C ARG A 306 -13.69 -21.86 2.96
N SER A 307 -13.40 -21.13 1.90
CA SER A 307 -13.61 -19.69 1.78
C SER A 307 -14.71 -19.39 0.75
N PHE A 308 -14.99 -18.10 0.54
CA PHE A 308 -15.87 -17.64 -0.54
C PHE A 308 -15.13 -17.34 -1.85
N VAL A 309 -13.81 -17.54 -1.90
CA VAL A 309 -13.03 -17.39 -3.14
C VAL A 309 -13.25 -18.63 -4.01
N SER A 310 -13.58 -18.42 -5.29
CA SER A 310 -13.75 -19.51 -6.24
C SER A 310 -12.41 -20.08 -6.69
N LEU A 311 -12.28 -21.41 -6.72
CA LEU A 311 -11.13 -22.08 -7.32
C LEU A 311 -10.97 -21.74 -8.81
N ASP A 312 -12.08 -21.50 -9.52
CA ASP A 312 -12.08 -21.20 -10.95
C ASP A 312 -11.45 -19.83 -11.25
N CYS A 313 -11.21 -18.98 -10.24
CA CYS A 313 -10.52 -17.71 -10.46
C CYS A 313 -9.03 -17.92 -10.75
N PHE A 314 -8.41 -19.04 -10.34
CA PHE A 314 -6.97 -19.23 -10.44
C PHE A 314 -6.56 -19.89 -11.77
N SER A 315 -5.69 -19.24 -12.54
CA SER A 315 -5.16 -19.73 -13.81
C SER A 315 -3.63 -19.77 -13.79
N GLU A 316 -3.03 -20.96 -13.90
CA GLU A 316 -1.57 -21.13 -13.91
C GLU A 316 -0.99 -20.72 -15.26
N VAL A 317 -0.13 -19.69 -15.27
CA VAL A 317 0.51 -19.20 -16.50
C VAL A 317 2.04 -19.07 -16.41
N GLY A 318 2.63 -19.24 -15.22
CA GLY A 318 4.03 -18.88 -14.96
C GLY A 318 4.18 -17.42 -14.51
N SER A 319 5.41 -16.97 -14.23
CA SER A 319 5.64 -15.63 -13.67
C SER A 319 6.27 -14.67 -14.69
N MET A 320 5.50 -13.70 -15.19
CA MET A 320 6.02 -12.59 -15.98
C MET A 320 7.13 -11.84 -15.24
N LYS A 321 6.94 -11.65 -13.93
CA LYS A 321 7.91 -11.00 -13.05
C LYS A 321 9.21 -11.80 -12.99
N ALA A 322 9.15 -13.12 -12.80
CA ALA A 322 10.36 -13.95 -12.78
C ALA A 322 11.15 -13.88 -14.09
N ILE A 323 10.46 -13.87 -15.24
CA ILE A 323 11.11 -13.70 -16.54
C ILE A 323 11.80 -12.33 -16.63
N MET A 324 11.17 -11.25 -16.16
CA MET A 324 11.79 -9.92 -16.09
C MET A 324 13.02 -9.89 -15.17
N ILE A 325 12.94 -10.55 -14.00
CA ILE A 325 14.05 -10.64 -13.05
C ILE A 325 15.24 -11.37 -13.68
N ARG A 326 14.98 -12.53 -14.32
CA ARG A 326 15.99 -13.34 -15.02
C ARG A 326 16.71 -12.55 -16.11
N ASN A 327 15.97 -11.74 -16.86
CA ASN A 327 16.46 -11.01 -18.02
C ASN A 327 16.93 -9.59 -17.69
N ALA A 328 16.99 -9.20 -16.41
CA ALA A 328 17.39 -7.86 -16.01
C ALA A 328 18.84 -7.59 -16.43
N SER A 329 19.06 -6.52 -17.18
CA SER A 329 20.42 -6.11 -17.59
C SER A 329 21.17 -5.57 -16.36
N PRO A 330 22.38 -6.08 -16.06
CA PRO A 330 23.18 -5.61 -14.93
C PRO A 330 23.52 -4.12 -15.04
N TYR A 331 23.30 -3.39 -13.95
CA TYR A 331 23.72 -2.00 -13.80
C TYR A 331 24.29 -1.79 -12.40
N TRP A 332 25.47 -1.17 -12.32
CA TRP A 332 26.10 -0.82 -11.05
C TRP A 332 26.36 0.69 -11.01
N PRO A 333 25.95 1.40 -9.95
CA PRO A 333 26.01 2.87 -9.91
C PRO A 333 27.42 3.43 -9.76
N PHE A 334 28.42 2.61 -9.39
CA PHE A 334 29.82 3.00 -9.35
C PHE A 334 30.48 2.80 -10.72
N PRO A 335 30.94 3.87 -11.40
CA PRO A 335 31.52 3.75 -12.73
C PRO A 335 32.86 2.99 -12.70
N LYS A 336 33.01 1.99 -13.57
CA LYS A 336 34.28 1.26 -13.82
C LYS A 336 34.91 0.62 -12.56
N SER A 337 34.09 0.27 -11.57
CA SER A 337 34.60 -0.37 -10.36
C SER A 337 34.94 -1.84 -10.55
N LYS A 338 36.03 -2.27 -9.89
CA LYS A 338 36.44 -3.68 -9.74
C LYS A 338 36.27 -4.19 -8.30
N ARG A 339 35.68 -3.37 -7.42
CA ARG A 339 35.40 -3.73 -6.02
C ARG A 339 34.30 -4.78 -5.95
N VAL A 340 34.25 -5.48 -4.83
CA VAL A 340 33.20 -6.47 -4.57
C VAL A 340 31.88 -5.73 -4.33
N LYS A 341 30.82 -6.18 -4.97
CA LYS A 341 29.53 -5.48 -5.02
C LYS A 341 28.53 -6.13 -4.08
N VAL A 342 28.17 -5.41 -3.02
CA VAL A 342 27.19 -5.86 -2.02
C VAL A 342 25.95 -4.99 -2.12
N VAL A 343 24.78 -5.63 -2.22
CA VAL A 343 23.50 -4.93 -2.07
C VAL A 343 22.90 -5.32 -0.73
N TRP A 344 22.54 -4.33 0.07
CA TRP A 344 21.79 -4.54 1.31
C TRP A 344 20.35 -4.07 1.15
N MET A 345 19.42 -5.03 1.18
CA MET A 345 17.99 -4.78 1.03
C MET A 345 17.29 -4.91 2.38
N ALA A 346 16.85 -3.78 2.94
CA ALA A 346 16.17 -3.73 4.23
C ALA A 346 14.64 -3.74 4.08
N HIS A 347 13.96 -4.61 4.83
CA HIS A 347 12.52 -4.75 4.89
C HIS A 347 11.91 -3.71 5.85
N HIS A 348 10.65 -3.36 5.60
CA HIS A 348 9.95 -2.31 6.36
C HIS A 348 9.18 -2.81 7.60
N SER A 349 8.91 -4.12 7.70
CA SER A 349 8.22 -4.70 8.87
C SER A 349 9.17 -4.82 10.07
N ILE A 350 9.62 -3.68 10.59
CA ILE A 350 10.62 -3.56 11.67
C ILE A 350 10.00 -3.60 13.08
N GLY A 351 8.68 -3.45 13.18
CA GLY A 351 7.92 -3.59 14.43
C GLY A 351 7.43 -5.01 14.68
N ASP A 352 6.48 -5.12 15.62
CA ASP A 352 5.96 -6.40 16.13
C ASP A 352 4.52 -6.72 15.66
N ASN A 353 3.93 -5.84 14.83
CA ASN A 353 2.49 -5.82 14.53
C ASN A 353 2.12 -6.45 13.17
N TRP A 354 3.07 -7.02 12.41
CA TRP A 354 2.79 -7.56 11.08
C TRP A 354 3.61 -8.82 10.79
N PHE A 355 4.54 -8.79 9.83
CA PHE A 355 5.37 -9.96 9.49
C PHE A 355 6.61 -10.12 10.36
N ASN A 356 7.00 -9.08 11.09
CA ASN A 356 8.16 -9.05 12.00
C ASN A 356 9.46 -9.54 11.34
N MET A 357 9.69 -9.13 10.09
CA MET A 357 10.84 -9.57 9.29
C MET A 357 12.03 -8.60 9.35
N GLY A 358 11.77 -7.30 9.51
CA GLY A 358 12.79 -6.26 9.40
C GLY A 358 13.77 -6.26 10.57
N LEU A 359 15.06 -6.21 10.26
CA LEU A 359 16.19 -6.18 11.18
C LEU A 359 16.98 -4.87 11.13
N PHE A 360 16.61 -3.94 10.24
CA PHE A 360 17.30 -2.66 10.08
C PHE A 360 17.66 -1.96 11.41
N PRO A 361 16.74 -1.78 12.39
CA PRO A 361 17.08 -1.11 13.65
C PRO A 361 18.18 -1.80 14.45
N LYS A 362 18.34 -3.12 14.32
CA LYS A 362 19.35 -3.92 15.03
C LYS A 362 20.72 -3.89 14.35
N VAL A 363 20.77 -3.75 13.02
CA VAL A 363 22.00 -3.99 12.23
C VAL A 363 22.65 -2.74 11.63
N TYR A 364 21.95 -1.61 11.55
CA TYR A 364 22.43 -0.46 10.77
C TYR A 364 23.74 0.15 11.28
N LYS A 365 23.91 0.34 12.60
CA LYS A 365 25.15 0.91 13.16
C LYS A 365 26.35 -0.03 12.97
N PRO A 366 26.26 -1.34 13.27
CA PRO A 366 27.32 -2.29 12.94
C PRO A 366 27.69 -2.30 11.46
N PHE A 367 26.71 -2.29 10.55
CA PHE A 367 26.98 -2.34 9.12
C PHE A 367 27.65 -1.09 8.61
N LEU A 368 27.21 0.10 9.07
CA LEU A 368 27.86 1.37 8.72
C LEU A 368 29.34 1.37 9.12
N ARG A 369 29.65 0.91 10.34
CA ARG A 369 31.05 0.77 10.80
C ARG A 369 31.84 -0.23 9.97
N TRP A 370 31.22 -1.36 9.62
CA TRP A 370 31.85 -2.39 8.81
C TRP A 370 32.19 -1.84 7.42
N ILE A 371 31.25 -1.23 6.69
CA ILE A 371 31.55 -0.74 5.34
C ILE A 371 32.60 0.39 5.33
N ALA A 372 32.64 1.21 6.39
CA ALA A 372 33.67 2.23 6.54
C ALA A 372 35.09 1.66 6.67
N SER A 373 35.23 0.41 7.15
CA SER A 373 36.53 -0.27 7.26
C SER A 373 36.86 -1.20 6.09
N HIS A 374 35.98 -1.33 5.09
CA HIS A 374 36.11 -2.27 3.95
C HIS A 374 36.11 -1.52 2.61
N SER A 375 37.20 -0.80 2.34
CA SER A 375 37.34 0.05 1.14
C SER A 375 37.35 -0.73 -0.19
N GLU A 376 37.58 -2.04 -0.13
CA GLU A 376 37.54 -2.99 -1.24
C GLU A 376 36.13 -3.45 -1.62
N ILE A 377 35.12 -3.06 -0.82
CA ILE A 377 33.71 -3.39 -1.01
C ILE A 377 32.95 -2.13 -1.37
N GLU A 378 32.03 -2.25 -2.34
CA GLU A 378 31.01 -1.25 -2.61
C GLU A 378 29.65 -1.74 -2.10
N LEU A 379 29.05 -0.96 -1.21
CA LEU A 379 27.74 -1.25 -0.64
C LEU A 379 26.67 -0.35 -1.28
N VAL A 380 25.62 -0.96 -1.82
CA VAL A 380 24.41 -0.23 -2.20
C VAL A 380 23.29 -0.61 -1.24
N PHE A 381 22.86 0.36 -0.43
CA PHE A 381 21.71 0.22 0.44
C PHE A 381 20.43 0.48 -0.35
N ASN A 382 19.57 -0.53 -0.46
CA ASN A 382 18.29 -0.47 -1.16
C ASN A 382 17.14 -0.77 -0.17
N PRO A 383 16.69 0.22 0.63
CA PRO A 383 15.62 0.03 1.58
C PRO A 383 14.28 -0.15 0.87
N HIS A 384 13.38 -0.92 1.48
CA HIS A 384 11.99 -0.98 1.06
C HIS A 384 11.35 0.43 1.12
N PRO A 385 10.50 0.83 0.15
CA PRO A 385 9.91 2.17 0.13
C PRO A 385 9.16 2.58 1.41
N LEU A 386 8.50 1.61 2.06
CA LEU A 386 7.77 1.83 3.32
C LEU A 386 8.66 1.87 4.58
N LEU A 387 9.96 1.60 4.50
CA LEU A 387 10.81 1.54 5.70
C LEU A 387 10.85 2.89 6.41
N GLU A 388 11.06 3.97 5.66
CA GLU A 388 11.14 5.33 6.22
C GLU A 388 9.82 5.76 6.86
N GLU A 389 8.71 5.42 6.21
CA GLU A 389 7.36 5.72 6.69
C GLU A 389 7.04 4.94 7.97
N ASN A 390 7.39 3.66 8.05
CA ASN A 390 7.19 2.86 9.26
C ASN A 390 8.06 3.36 10.44
N ILE A 391 9.29 3.81 10.18
CA ILE A 391 10.12 4.48 11.20
C ILE A 391 9.46 5.78 11.66
N ARG A 392 8.88 6.57 10.74
CA ARG A 392 8.18 7.82 11.04
C ARG A 392 6.94 7.60 11.89
N ASN A 393 6.22 6.50 11.67
CA ASN A 393 5.02 6.15 12.41
C ASN A 393 5.30 5.41 13.74
N ASN A 394 6.58 5.33 14.15
CA ASN A 394 7.05 4.67 15.38
C ASN A 394 6.69 3.18 15.47
N ASP A 395 6.70 2.47 14.33
CA ASP A 395 6.54 1.01 14.32
C ASP A 395 7.69 0.30 15.05
N SER A 396 8.84 0.95 15.20
CA SER A 396 9.97 0.46 15.99
C SER A 396 10.29 1.41 17.15
N LYS A 397 10.56 0.81 18.32
CA LYS A 397 11.06 1.52 19.51
C LYS A 397 12.58 1.72 19.48
N ASP A 398 13.26 1.04 18.56
CA ASP A 398 14.72 0.92 18.54
C ASP A 398 15.40 1.91 17.60
N ILE A 399 14.61 2.69 16.83
CA ILE A 399 15.14 3.72 15.95
C ILE A 399 14.16 4.88 15.78
N SER A 400 14.69 6.10 15.86
CA SER A 400 13.95 7.33 15.55
C SER A 400 14.13 7.78 14.10
N SER A 401 13.21 8.62 13.61
CA SER A 401 13.35 9.28 12.30
C SER A 401 14.64 10.10 12.17
N ALA A 402 15.11 10.70 13.27
CA ALA A 402 16.35 11.47 13.29
C ALA A 402 17.58 10.56 13.13
N GLU A 403 17.60 9.42 13.84
CA GLU A 403 18.66 8.42 13.69
C GLU A 403 18.70 7.80 12.30
N TYR A 404 17.55 7.51 11.70
CA TYR A 404 17.50 7.02 10.32
C TYR A 404 18.09 8.04 9.34
N LYS A 405 17.71 9.32 9.45
CA LYS A 405 18.29 10.39 8.61
C LYS A 405 19.80 10.56 8.82
N SER A 406 20.27 10.46 10.06
CA SER A 406 21.71 10.47 10.37
C SER A 406 22.41 9.31 9.67
N PHE A 407 21.88 8.09 9.78
CA PHE A 407 22.44 6.93 9.10
C PHE A 407 22.53 7.12 7.58
N LEU A 408 21.48 7.64 6.93
CA LEU A 408 21.52 7.88 5.48
C LEU A 408 22.62 8.89 5.12
N THR A 409 22.76 9.96 5.91
CA THR A 409 23.79 10.98 5.72
C THR A 409 25.19 10.39 5.91
N ASP A 410 25.40 9.62 6.97
CA ASP A 410 26.68 8.99 7.27
C ASP A 410 27.06 7.95 6.20
N LEU A 411 26.09 7.21 5.69
CA LEU A 411 26.30 6.23 4.62
C LEU A 411 26.67 6.91 3.30
N GLU A 412 25.97 7.98 2.91
CA GLU A 412 26.28 8.75 1.68
C GLU A 412 27.63 9.46 1.75
N ALA A 413 28.14 9.74 2.95
CA ALA A 413 29.46 10.32 3.13
C ALA A 413 30.61 9.33 2.83
N LEU A 414 30.34 8.03 2.79
CA LEU A 414 31.36 7.03 2.49
C LEU A 414 31.64 6.93 0.99
N PRO A 415 32.91 6.89 0.55
CA PRO A 415 33.28 6.86 -0.87
C PRO A 415 32.94 5.52 -1.57
N ASN A 416 32.53 4.52 -0.81
CA ASN A 416 32.22 3.17 -1.25
C ASN A 416 30.80 2.72 -0.86
N ALA A 417 29.91 3.66 -0.51
CA ALA A 417 28.51 3.36 -0.26
C ALA A 417 27.56 4.31 -0.99
N LEU A 418 26.39 3.80 -1.37
CA LEU A 418 25.33 4.58 -2.03
C LEU A 418 23.95 4.10 -1.55
N ILE A 419 22.95 4.98 -1.69
CA ILE A 419 21.55 4.67 -1.45
C ILE A 419 20.81 4.55 -2.77
N PHE A 420 20.02 3.49 -2.93
CA PHE A 420 19.19 3.24 -4.10
C PHE A 420 17.71 3.17 -3.69
N LYS A 421 16.92 4.17 -4.07
CA LYS A 421 15.48 4.29 -3.74
C LYS A 421 14.66 4.61 -5.00
N ASN A 422 13.35 4.33 -4.96
CA ASN A 422 12.33 4.74 -5.94
C ASN A 422 12.61 4.30 -7.39
N LYS A 423 13.29 3.17 -7.56
CA LYS A 423 13.66 2.57 -8.85
C LYS A 423 13.56 1.06 -8.74
N ASN A 424 13.37 0.40 -9.88
CA ASN A 424 13.44 -1.05 -9.97
C ASN A 424 14.86 -1.54 -9.61
N GLN A 425 14.94 -2.46 -8.65
CA GLN A 425 16.18 -3.03 -8.12
C GLN A 425 16.82 -4.11 -9.00
N TYR A 426 16.11 -4.71 -9.96
CA TYR A 426 16.58 -5.95 -10.60
C TYR A 426 17.86 -5.80 -11.41
N SER A 427 18.11 -4.64 -12.01
CA SER A 427 19.39 -4.34 -12.67
C SER A 427 20.53 -4.19 -11.67
N LEU A 428 20.26 -3.59 -10.50
CA LEU A 428 21.23 -3.45 -9.42
C LEU A 428 21.63 -4.82 -8.86
N THR A 429 20.64 -5.65 -8.55
CA THR A 429 20.89 -7.00 -7.99
C THR A 429 21.53 -7.92 -9.02
N ALA A 430 21.18 -7.80 -10.31
CA ALA A 430 21.84 -8.52 -11.39
C ALA A 430 23.34 -8.19 -11.50
N ALA A 431 23.76 -6.99 -11.09
CA ALA A 431 25.16 -6.58 -11.07
C ALA A 431 25.92 -6.94 -9.78
N ALA A 432 25.20 -7.30 -8.71
CA ALA A 432 25.79 -7.59 -7.40
C ALA A 432 26.48 -8.96 -7.36
N ASP A 433 27.47 -9.08 -6.48
CA ASP A 433 28.15 -10.34 -6.15
C ASP A 433 27.47 -11.05 -4.97
N VAL A 434 26.98 -10.28 -3.99
CA VAL A 434 26.25 -10.78 -2.81
C VAL A 434 25.06 -9.87 -2.51
N ILE A 435 23.93 -10.49 -2.18
CA ILE A 435 22.74 -9.82 -1.66
C ILE A 435 22.59 -10.15 -0.18
N LEU A 436 22.46 -9.12 0.64
CA LEU A 436 22.17 -9.20 2.06
C LEU A 436 20.75 -8.68 2.30
N THR A 437 19.86 -9.49 2.84
CA THR A 437 18.44 -9.13 2.88
C THR A 437 17.68 -9.77 4.03
N ASP A 438 16.78 -8.99 4.63
CA ASP A 438 15.66 -9.44 5.46
C ASP A 438 14.30 -9.27 4.72
N GLY A 439 14.34 -8.77 3.48
CA GLY A 439 13.18 -8.63 2.61
C GLY A 439 12.60 -9.98 2.17
N ILE A 440 11.31 -10.18 2.46
CA ILE A 440 10.56 -11.40 2.15
C ILE A 440 10.74 -11.82 0.67
N SER A 441 10.43 -10.90 -0.26
CA SER A 441 10.50 -11.22 -1.69
C SER A 441 11.93 -11.41 -2.16
N SER A 442 12.87 -10.59 -1.70
CA SER A 442 14.28 -10.64 -2.07
C SER A 442 14.91 -12.01 -1.79
N ILE A 443 14.49 -12.70 -0.71
CA ILE A 443 15.01 -14.03 -0.35
C ILE A 443 14.80 -15.05 -1.48
N TYR A 444 13.69 -14.98 -2.21
CA TYR A 444 13.39 -15.92 -3.29
C TYR A 444 13.60 -15.32 -4.69
N GLU A 445 13.41 -14.01 -4.86
CA GLU A 445 13.57 -13.34 -6.17
C GLU A 445 15.02 -13.37 -6.63
N MET A 446 15.99 -13.22 -5.71
CA MET A 446 17.40 -13.16 -6.08
C MET A 446 17.97 -14.53 -6.47
N GLN A 447 17.28 -15.62 -6.11
CA GLN A 447 17.62 -16.97 -6.57
C GLN A 447 17.43 -17.10 -8.08
N ILE A 448 16.50 -16.31 -8.66
CA ILE A 448 16.23 -16.29 -10.12
C ILE A 448 17.44 -15.73 -10.87
N GLN A 449 18.21 -14.85 -10.23
CA GLN A 449 19.45 -14.27 -10.76
C GLN A 449 20.70 -15.04 -10.31
N GLU A 450 20.52 -16.20 -9.67
CA GLU A 450 21.59 -17.09 -9.20
C GLU A 450 22.60 -16.39 -8.25
N LYS A 451 22.10 -15.44 -7.45
CA LYS A 451 22.93 -14.61 -6.57
C LYS A 451 23.22 -15.30 -5.24
N LYS A 452 24.41 -15.06 -4.71
CA LYS A 452 24.73 -15.42 -3.32
C LYS A 452 23.83 -14.58 -2.40
N ILE A 453 22.97 -15.23 -1.63
CA ILE A 453 22.01 -14.55 -0.76
C ILE A 453 22.31 -14.88 0.69
N ILE A 454 22.40 -13.84 1.51
CA ILE A 454 22.41 -13.93 2.95
C ILE A 454 21.05 -13.45 3.47
N ALA A 455 20.21 -14.41 3.84
CA ALA A 455 18.90 -14.15 4.41
C ALA A 455 19.05 -13.92 5.93
N MET A 456 18.80 -12.69 6.37
CA MET A 456 18.78 -12.32 7.78
C MET A 456 17.39 -12.60 8.33
N ILE A 457 17.31 -13.48 9.33
CA ILE A 457 16.07 -14.06 9.84
C ILE A 457 15.86 -13.58 11.27
N ARG A 458 14.80 -12.79 11.46
CA ARG A 458 14.38 -12.30 12.77
C ARG A 458 13.70 -13.45 13.56
N PRO A 459 14.08 -13.76 14.81
CA PRO A 459 13.57 -14.94 15.52
C PRO A 459 12.04 -15.01 15.70
N ASP A 460 11.38 -13.87 15.79
CA ASP A 460 9.94 -13.72 16.01
C ASP A 460 9.17 -13.32 14.74
N HIS A 461 9.73 -13.59 13.56
CA HIS A 461 9.02 -13.42 12.30
C HIS A 461 7.78 -14.32 12.23
N VAL A 462 6.81 -13.96 11.38
CA VAL A 462 5.69 -14.85 11.05
C VAL A 462 6.24 -16.13 10.39
N PRO A 463 5.80 -17.34 10.79
CA PRO A 463 6.43 -18.57 10.30
C PRO A 463 6.41 -18.71 8.77
N PHE A 464 7.48 -19.28 8.22
CA PHE A 464 7.52 -19.68 6.82
C PHE A 464 6.58 -20.87 6.57
N THR A 465 5.95 -20.89 5.40
CA THR A 465 5.21 -22.07 4.95
C THR A 465 6.20 -23.20 4.61
N PRO A 466 5.75 -24.45 4.43
CA PRO A 466 6.58 -25.53 3.89
C PRO A 466 7.26 -25.15 2.56
N HIS A 467 6.57 -24.38 1.71
CA HIS A 467 7.18 -23.89 0.48
C HIS A 467 8.24 -22.81 0.76
N GLY A 468 7.98 -21.86 1.67
CA GLY A 468 8.99 -20.89 2.12
C GLY A 468 10.23 -21.53 2.73
N GLN A 469 10.08 -22.56 3.56
CA GLN A 469 11.20 -23.33 4.11
C GLN A 469 12.04 -23.97 3.00
N LYS A 470 11.40 -24.50 1.95
CA LYS A 470 12.11 -25.01 0.77
C LYS A 470 12.86 -23.88 0.06
N LEU A 471 12.25 -22.72 -0.14
CA LEU A 471 12.90 -21.57 -0.78
C LEU A 471 14.14 -21.10 0.01
N LEU A 472 14.10 -21.10 1.34
CA LEU A 472 15.24 -20.74 2.18
C LEU A 472 16.48 -21.62 2.01
N THR A 473 16.31 -22.88 1.58
CA THR A 473 17.45 -23.78 1.35
C THR A 473 18.41 -23.27 0.27
N GLY A 474 17.92 -22.42 -0.65
CA GLY A 474 18.69 -21.70 -1.66
C GLY A 474 19.43 -20.47 -1.13
N THR A 475 19.54 -20.27 0.18
CA THR A 475 20.22 -19.13 0.80
C THR A 475 21.19 -19.56 1.90
N VAL A 476 22.13 -18.67 2.25
CA VAL A 476 22.84 -18.71 3.52
C VAL A 476 21.99 -17.95 4.52
N THR A 477 21.54 -18.59 5.60
CA THR A 477 20.73 -17.92 6.63
C THR A 477 21.61 -17.38 7.73
N ALA A 478 21.25 -16.24 8.32
CA ALA A 478 21.84 -15.66 9.53
C ALA A 478 20.72 -15.25 10.50
N ASN A 479 20.96 -15.32 11.80
CA ASN A 479 20.02 -14.80 12.80
C ASN A 479 20.10 -13.25 12.88
N ASP A 480 19.55 -12.67 13.94
CA ASP A 480 19.53 -11.23 14.18
C ASP A 480 20.80 -10.68 14.86
N ASN A 481 21.86 -11.49 14.99
CA ASN A 481 23.14 -11.05 15.57
C ASN A 481 24.04 -10.40 14.50
N PRO A 482 24.35 -9.09 14.60
CA PRO A 482 25.17 -8.39 13.61
C PRO A 482 26.56 -8.99 13.40
N VAL A 483 27.18 -9.56 14.45
CA VAL A 483 28.52 -10.17 14.35
C VAL A 483 28.47 -11.43 13.50
N GLU A 484 27.44 -12.27 13.71
CA GLU A 484 27.24 -13.49 12.92
C GLU A 484 26.94 -13.14 11.45
N ILE A 485 26.08 -12.14 11.22
CA ILE A 485 25.71 -11.71 9.87
C ILE A 485 26.96 -11.25 9.10
N LEU A 486 27.79 -10.39 9.70
CA LEU A 486 29.01 -9.89 9.06
C LEU A 486 30.04 -11.00 8.82
N ALA A 487 30.23 -11.92 9.76
CA ALA A 487 31.11 -13.07 9.57
C ALA A 487 30.65 -13.98 8.42
N LYS A 488 29.33 -14.17 8.27
CA LYS A 488 28.74 -14.90 7.14
C LYS A 488 28.90 -14.13 5.83
N LEU A 489 28.81 -12.81 5.87
CA LEU A 489 29.06 -11.94 4.71
C LEU A 489 30.49 -12.12 4.20
N GLU A 490 31.49 -11.93 5.04
CA GLU A 490 32.91 -12.10 4.70
C GLU A 490 33.18 -13.47 4.08
N LYS A 491 32.72 -14.55 4.73
CA LYS A 491 32.85 -15.91 4.20
C LYS A 491 32.16 -16.10 2.82
N THR A 492 31.03 -15.44 2.60
CA THR A 492 30.27 -15.55 1.34
C THR A 492 30.92 -14.76 0.21
N LEU A 493 31.62 -13.66 0.52
CA LEU A 493 32.36 -12.88 -0.47
C LEU A 493 33.48 -13.75 -1.09
N ASP A 494 34.20 -14.50 -0.26
CA ASP A 494 35.37 -15.31 -0.68
C ASP A 494 35.04 -16.68 -1.29
N SER A 495 33.80 -17.16 -1.16
CA SER A 495 33.41 -18.50 -1.59
C SER A 495 32.61 -18.52 -2.89
N ALA A 496 32.67 -19.64 -3.63
CA ALA A 496 31.76 -19.87 -4.75
C ALA A 496 30.30 -19.95 -4.26
N ASN A 497 29.32 -19.70 -5.15
CA ASN A 497 27.91 -19.84 -4.79
C ASN A 497 27.53 -21.31 -4.55
N SER A 498 27.63 -21.75 -3.28
CA SER A 498 27.29 -23.10 -2.85
C SER A 498 25.80 -23.44 -2.97
N LYS A 499 24.92 -22.44 -3.13
CA LYS A 499 23.46 -22.60 -3.16
C LYS A 499 22.87 -22.63 -4.56
N ARG A 500 23.67 -22.35 -5.58
CA ARG A 500 23.25 -22.26 -7.00
C ARG A 500 22.35 -23.40 -7.48
N LEU A 501 22.70 -24.65 -7.21
CA LEU A 501 21.89 -25.79 -7.67
C LEU A 501 20.49 -25.78 -7.03
N GLN A 502 20.40 -25.41 -5.75
CA GLN A 502 19.13 -25.31 -5.04
C GLN A 502 18.31 -24.10 -5.51
N GLU A 503 18.95 -22.97 -5.78
CA GLU A 503 18.33 -21.78 -6.38
C GLU A 503 17.65 -22.10 -7.71
N LEU A 504 18.34 -22.82 -8.60
CA LEU A 504 17.79 -23.27 -9.88
C LEU A 504 16.58 -24.20 -9.69
N GLN A 505 16.66 -25.15 -8.75
CA GLN A 505 15.54 -26.05 -8.46
C GLN A 505 14.32 -25.32 -7.87
N ASN A 506 14.57 -24.34 -7.00
CA ASN A 506 13.54 -23.56 -6.33
C ASN A 506 12.75 -22.70 -7.33
N THR A 507 13.45 -22.10 -8.29
CA THR A 507 12.90 -21.10 -9.22
C THR A 507 12.39 -21.69 -10.54
N ALA A 508 12.77 -22.93 -10.88
CA ALA A 508 12.47 -23.55 -12.16
C ALA A 508 10.99 -23.48 -12.56
N LYS A 509 10.07 -23.64 -11.60
CA LYS A 509 8.61 -23.62 -11.84
C LYS A 509 8.11 -22.28 -12.39
N TRP A 510 8.64 -21.16 -11.90
CA TRP A 510 8.22 -19.81 -12.30
C TRP A 510 8.67 -19.44 -13.72
N LEU A 511 9.72 -20.11 -14.20
CA LEU A 511 10.39 -19.85 -15.47
C LEU A 511 10.02 -20.87 -16.57
N ARG A 512 9.09 -21.81 -16.30
CA ARG A 512 8.69 -22.86 -17.27
C ARG A 512 8.02 -22.29 -18.51
N ASN A 513 7.27 -21.21 -18.35
CA ASN A 513 6.66 -20.50 -19.45
C ASN A 513 7.43 -19.20 -19.70
N GLU A 514 8.03 -19.08 -20.87
CA GLU A 514 8.80 -17.89 -21.24
C GLU A 514 7.94 -16.70 -21.64
N GLN A 515 6.64 -16.94 -21.95
CA GLN A 515 5.70 -15.91 -22.39
C GLN A 515 4.33 -16.06 -21.68
N PRO A 516 4.26 -15.92 -20.33
CA PRO A 516 3.00 -16.00 -19.59
C PRO A 516 1.93 -15.02 -20.10
N GLU A 517 2.34 -13.84 -20.55
CA GLU A 517 1.45 -12.81 -21.10
C GLU A 517 0.63 -13.30 -22.30
N LYS A 518 1.14 -14.25 -23.09
CA LYS A 518 0.40 -14.80 -24.23
C LYS A 518 -0.78 -15.66 -23.78
N LEU A 519 -0.58 -16.50 -22.76
CA LEU A 519 -1.66 -17.31 -22.21
C LEU A 519 -2.75 -16.43 -21.60
N ILE A 520 -2.34 -15.33 -20.92
CA ILE A 520 -3.27 -14.34 -20.37
C ILE A 520 -4.09 -13.68 -21.49
N ILE A 521 -3.44 -13.25 -22.57
CA ILE A 521 -4.09 -12.65 -23.74
C ILE A 521 -5.07 -13.64 -24.39
N ASP A 522 -4.65 -14.89 -24.61
CA ASP A 522 -5.50 -15.92 -25.20
C ASP A 522 -6.73 -16.21 -24.34
N GLU A 523 -6.58 -16.25 -23.02
CA GLU A 523 -7.70 -16.42 -22.10
C GLU A 523 -8.68 -15.24 -22.15
N MET A 524 -8.18 -14.00 -22.20
CA MET A 524 -9.03 -12.80 -22.41
C MET A 524 -9.80 -12.87 -23.74
N ILE A 525 -9.14 -13.23 -24.83
CA ILE A 525 -9.80 -13.31 -26.16
C ILE A 525 -10.86 -14.40 -26.17
N ASN A 526 -10.57 -15.55 -25.57
CA ASN A 526 -11.53 -16.65 -25.50
C ASN A 526 -12.75 -16.29 -24.67
N GLU A 527 -12.59 -15.49 -23.62
CA GLU A 527 -13.71 -15.01 -22.82
C GLU A 527 -14.65 -14.10 -23.62
N ILE A 528 -14.11 -13.18 -24.42
CA ILE A 528 -14.93 -12.27 -25.25
C ILE A 528 -15.66 -12.99 -26.39
N LYS A 529 -15.19 -14.18 -26.78
CA LYS A 529 -15.80 -14.98 -27.85
C LYS A 529 -16.94 -15.89 -27.38
N LYS A 530 -17.05 -16.14 -26.06
CA LYS A 530 -18.17 -16.90 -25.48
C LYS A 530 -19.43 -16.05 -25.49
#